data_AF-A0A7W7U655-F1
#
_entry.id   AF-A0A7W7U655-F1
#
_cell.length_a   1.000
_cell.length_b   1.000
_cell.length_c   1.000
_cell.angle_alpha   90.00
_cell.angle_beta   90.00
_cell.angle_gamma   90.00
#
_symmetry.space_group_name_H-M   'P 1'
#
loop_
_entity.id
_entity.type
_entity.pdbx_description
1 polymer ?
#
loop_
_entity_poly.entity_id
_entity_poly.type
_entity_poly.pdbx_seq_one_letter_code
_entity_poly.pdbx_strand_id
1 'polypeptide(L)'
;MKRYGHGLVPGRFHPPHAGHHHLVRTARDRCERLTVLVRGSSTEPLPLEDRVDWMREIHPDVLVVGGEEYTGPEQVDAVFTSEPYGDELGRRLGAETVHVDRVPPLSDTAVREDPAAFWDFLEPPVRAALTRRVVVLGAESTGATTLALALADHYRRRGGVWARTRYVPDHARAYRALEPAELRSADFPVIAQHQAELEEEAARDGSPVLFCDTDAFAATIRHERYLGTTSRATGEIAALGRQHLWLLTDHRGVPAADDGPRGGEHLRPWMTARLLAQLAHTGRRTAVLTGPHEERLATAVAAVDALLAEGPHLTEEPR
;
A
#
# COMPACT_ATOMS: atom_id res chain seq x y z
N MET A 1 -39.63 6.16 -7.60
CA MET A 1 -39.27 7.17 -6.57
C MET A 1 -38.43 6.48 -5.51
N LYS A 2 -37.42 7.16 -4.97
CA LYS A 2 -36.67 6.68 -3.81
C LYS A 2 -37.57 6.74 -2.57
N ARG A 3 -37.30 5.90 -1.56
CA ARG A 3 -38.14 5.80 -0.35
C ARG A 3 -37.87 6.94 0.64
N TYR A 4 -36.62 7.40 0.70
CA TYR A 4 -36.17 8.45 1.62
C TYR A 4 -35.52 9.59 0.83
N GLY A 5 -35.67 10.84 1.27
CA GLY A 5 -34.97 11.97 0.69
C GLY A 5 -33.48 11.92 1.05
N HIS A 6 -33.16 11.81 2.34
CA HIS A 6 -31.80 11.75 2.86
C HIS A 6 -31.58 10.55 3.79
N GLY A 7 -30.64 9.67 3.40
CA GLY A 7 -30.14 8.60 4.25
C GLY A 7 -28.80 8.91 4.90
N LEU A 8 -28.55 8.32 6.07
CA LEU A 8 -27.26 8.34 6.76
C LEU A 8 -26.77 6.91 7.02
N VAL A 9 -25.52 6.63 6.69
CA VAL A 9 -24.81 5.38 7.05
C VAL A 9 -23.64 5.74 7.98
N PRO A 10 -23.76 5.51 9.30
CA PRO A 10 -22.64 5.63 10.23
C PRO A 10 -21.80 4.34 10.24
N GLY A 11 -20.48 4.47 10.38
CA GLY A 11 -19.62 3.31 10.57
C GLY A 11 -18.18 3.68 10.89
N ARG A 12 -17.44 2.76 11.51
CA ARG A 12 -15.98 2.93 11.66
C ARG A 12 -15.25 2.63 10.36
N PHE A 13 -15.64 1.62 9.58
CA PHE A 13 -14.95 1.27 8.34
C PHE A 13 -13.44 1.03 8.56
N HIS A 14 -13.08 0.25 9.59
CA HIS A 14 -11.70 0.06 10.04
C HIS A 14 -11.25 -1.41 9.89
N PRO A 15 -10.78 -1.83 8.70
CA PRO A 15 -10.89 -1.14 7.40
C PRO A 15 -12.26 -1.35 6.73
N PRO A 16 -12.60 -0.61 5.65
CA PRO A 16 -13.80 -0.89 4.89
C PRO A 16 -13.66 -2.23 4.15
N HIS A 17 -14.78 -2.94 4.02
CA HIS A 17 -14.84 -4.27 3.38
C HIS A 17 -16.21 -4.49 2.73
N ALA A 18 -16.38 -5.60 2.00
CA ALA A 18 -17.59 -5.89 1.22
C ALA A 18 -18.91 -5.75 2.00
N GLY A 19 -18.95 -6.16 3.27
CA GLY A 19 -20.12 -5.94 4.14
C GLY A 19 -20.50 -4.46 4.33
N HIS A 20 -19.51 -3.58 4.54
CA HIS A 20 -19.73 -2.14 4.59
C HIS A 20 -20.24 -1.58 3.26
N HIS A 21 -19.68 -2.05 2.15
CA HIS A 21 -20.11 -1.61 0.82
C HIS A 21 -21.51 -2.10 0.48
N HIS A 22 -21.90 -3.29 0.94
CA HIS A 22 -23.28 -3.77 0.84
C HIS A 22 -24.26 -2.85 1.58
N LEU A 23 -23.93 -2.43 2.81
CA LEU A 23 -24.73 -1.48 3.58
C LEU A 23 -24.88 -0.14 2.84
N VAL A 24 -23.77 0.44 2.35
CA VAL A 24 -23.79 1.72 1.62
C VAL A 24 -24.61 1.63 0.33
N ARG A 25 -24.40 0.59 -0.48
CA ARG A 25 -25.16 0.39 -1.74
C ARG A 25 -26.66 0.20 -1.48
N THR A 26 -27.01 -0.57 -0.45
CA THR A 26 -28.41 -0.77 -0.05
C THR A 26 -29.09 0.53 0.37
N ALA A 27 -28.38 1.38 1.13
CA ALA A 27 -28.87 2.69 1.50
C ALA A 27 -29.02 3.61 0.28
N ARG A 28 -28.02 3.60 -0.61
CA ARG A 28 -28.01 4.42 -1.83
C ARG A 28 -29.17 4.09 -2.76
N ASP A 29 -29.54 2.82 -2.87
CA ASP A 29 -30.67 2.39 -3.69
C ASP A 29 -32.02 2.92 -3.18
N ARG A 30 -32.12 3.29 -1.91
CA ARG A 30 -33.36 3.70 -1.24
C ARG A 30 -33.44 5.21 -0.97
N CYS A 31 -32.36 5.96 -1.16
CA CYS A 31 -32.29 7.39 -0.88
C CYS A 31 -32.08 8.24 -2.14
N GLU A 32 -32.62 9.46 -2.16
CA GLU A 32 -32.28 10.46 -3.18
C GLU A 32 -30.87 11.01 -2.95
N ARG A 33 -30.51 11.25 -1.69
CA ARG A 33 -29.17 11.63 -1.24
C ARG A 33 -28.72 10.71 -0.10
N LEU A 34 -27.44 10.33 -0.11
CA LEU A 34 -26.84 9.51 0.93
C LEU A 34 -25.59 10.19 1.49
N THR A 35 -25.53 10.27 2.82
CA THR A 35 -24.31 10.61 3.55
C THR A 35 -23.74 9.37 4.22
N VAL A 36 -22.45 9.12 4.05
CA VAL A 36 -21.68 8.15 4.83
C VAL A 36 -20.83 8.90 5.85
N LEU A 37 -21.07 8.64 7.14
CA LEU A 37 -20.26 9.16 8.24
C LEU A 37 -19.21 8.11 8.61
N VAL A 38 -17.96 8.37 8.25
CA VAL A 38 -16.80 7.62 8.73
C VAL A 38 -16.45 8.14 10.12
N ARG A 39 -16.66 7.30 11.13
CA ARG A 39 -16.43 7.64 12.53
C ARG A 39 -15.02 7.28 12.92
N GLY A 40 -14.34 8.19 13.59
CA GLY A 40 -13.09 7.87 14.27
C GLY A 40 -12.51 9.02 15.07
N SER A 41 -11.48 8.70 15.84
CA SER A 41 -10.68 9.66 16.61
C SER A 41 -9.25 9.76 16.08
N SER A 42 -8.50 10.76 16.56
CA SER A 42 -7.09 10.97 16.18
C SER A 42 -6.13 9.92 16.74
N THR A 43 -6.59 8.99 17.59
CA THR A 43 -5.75 7.99 18.27
C THR A 43 -5.86 6.59 17.66
N GLU A 44 -6.58 6.43 16.55
CA GLU A 44 -6.77 5.13 15.92
C GLU A 44 -5.53 4.70 15.10
N PRO A 45 -5.19 3.40 15.07
CA PRO A 45 -4.07 2.89 14.29
C PRO A 45 -4.19 3.16 12.79
N LEU A 46 -5.41 3.07 12.25
CA LEU A 46 -5.72 3.42 10.87
C LEU A 46 -6.34 4.83 10.80
N PRO A 47 -5.66 5.80 10.14
CA PRO A 47 -6.11 7.19 10.10
C PRO A 47 -7.54 7.36 9.59
N LEU A 48 -8.25 8.34 10.15
CA LEU A 48 -9.61 8.70 9.69
C LEU A 48 -9.58 9.21 8.24
N GLU A 49 -8.58 10.01 7.88
CA GLU A 49 -8.44 10.59 6.54
C GLU A 49 -8.30 9.50 5.47
N ASP A 50 -7.44 8.50 5.68
CA ASP A 50 -7.29 7.35 4.80
C ASP A 50 -8.63 6.63 4.57
N ARG A 51 -9.39 6.35 5.64
CA ARG A 51 -10.69 5.67 5.54
C ARG A 51 -11.73 6.50 4.80
N VAL A 52 -11.74 7.82 5.03
CA VAL A 52 -12.62 8.75 4.30
C VAL A 52 -12.28 8.75 2.81
N ASP A 53 -11.00 8.83 2.47
CA ASP A 53 -10.55 8.88 1.08
C ASP A 53 -10.84 7.57 0.34
N TRP A 54 -10.65 6.41 0.97
CA TRP A 54 -11.04 5.14 0.38
C TRP A 54 -12.54 5.05 0.14
N MET A 55 -13.36 5.49 1.11
CA MET A 55 -14.81 5.47 0.95
C MET A 55 -15.28 6.44 -0.15
N ARG A 56 -14.60 7.57 -0.34
CA ARG A 56 -14.84 8.50 -1.46
C ARG A 56 -14.46 7.90 -2.81
N GLU A 57 -13.31 7.24 -2.88
CA GLU A 57 -12.86 6.55 -4.10
C GLU A 57 -13.85 5.45 -4.50
N ILE A 58 -14.32 4.66 -3.53
CA ILE A 58 -15.21 3.50 -3.78
C ILE A 58 -16.66 3.93 -4.05
N HIS A 59 -17.15 4.98 -3.40
CA HIS A 59 -18.53 5.49 -3.54
C HIS A 59 -18.54 6.95 -4.00
N PRO A 60 -18.16 7.26 -5.25
CA PRO A 60 -18.02 8.63 -5.72
C PRO A 60 -19.34 9.40 -5.84
N ASP A 61 -20.48 8.69 -5.78
CA ASP A 61 -21.82 9.27 -5.91
C ASP A 61 -22.50 9.57 -4.56
N VAL A 62 -21.82 9.32 -3.44
CA VAL A 62 -22.32 9.55 -2.07
C VAL A 62 -21.47 10.60 -1.36
N LEU A 63 -22.07 11.34 -0.43
CA LEU A 63 -21.32 12.30 0.39
C LEU A 63 -20.62 11.55 1.52
N VAL A 64 -19.29 11.53 1.52
CA VAL A 64 -18.50 10.91 2.60
C VAL A 64 -17.86 11.99 3.48
N VAL A 65 -18.16 11.93 4.77
CA VAL A 65 -17.65 12.85 5.80
C VAL A 65 -16.99 12.08 6.94
N GLY A 66 -15.94 12.66 7.52
CA GLY A 66 -15.23 12.11 8.69
C GLY A 66 -15.57 12.89 9.95
N GLY A 67 -15.82 12.20 11.07
CA GLY A 67 -16.03 12.84 12.38
C GLY A 67 -16.65 11.92 13.42
N GLU A 68 -16.66 12.33 14.68
CA GLU A 68 -17.24 11.53 15.78
C GLU A 68 -18.77 11.42 15.69
N GLU A 69 -19.41 12.50 15.22
CA GLU A 69 -20.86 12.65 15.07
C GLU A 69 -21.22 13.31 13.72
N TYR A 70 -22.48 13.13 13.29
CA TYR A 70 -23.02 13.83 12.13
C TYR A 70 -23.43 15.25 12.53
N THR A 71 -22.84 16.26 11.87
CA THR A 71 -23.12 17.69 12.11
C THR A 71 -23.69 18.41 10.88
N GLY A 72 -24.13 17.65 9.87
CA GLY A 72 -24.67 18.24 8.66
C GLY A 72 -25.99 18.97 8.93
N PRO A 73 -26.27 20.08 8.21
CA PRO A 73 -27.44 20.92 8.46
C PRO A 73 -28.75 20.31 7.94
N GLU A 74 -28.69 19.20 7.20
CA GLU A 74 -29.82 18.62 6.49
C GLU A 74 -30.54 17.57 7.36
N GLN A 75 -31.86 17.58 7.32
CA GLN A 75 -32.67 16.57 8.00
C GLN A 75 -32.34 15.17 7.45
N VAL A 76 -32.15 14.21 8.36
CA VAL A 76 -31.96 12.79 8.03
C VAL A 76 -33.32 12.11 8.13
N ASP A 77 -33.75 11.46 7.05
CA ASP A 77 -35.03 10.74 7.03
C ASP A 77 -34.85 9.29 7.51
N ALA A 78 -33.70 8.68 7.21
CA ALA A 78 -33.38 7.32 7.59
C ALA A 78 -31.92 7.09 7.97
N VAL A 79 -31.69 6.30 9.02
CA VAL A 79 -30.37 5.80 9.43
C VAL A 79 -30.28 4.32 9.05
N PHE A 80 -29.31 3.98 8.19
CA PHE A 80 -29.05 2.61 7.75
C PHE A 80 -27.92 2.01 8.58
N THR A 81 -28.17 0.86 9.21
CA THR A 81 -27.21 0.24 10.13
C THR A 81 -27.28 -1.28 10.08
N SER A 82 -26.16 -1.94 10.38
CA SER A 82 -26.10 -3.36 10.73
C SER A 82 -25.76 -3.59 12.22
N GLU A 83 -25.70 -2.50 13.00
CA GLU A 83 -25.26 -2.46 14.38
C GLU A 83 -26.34 -1.88 15.32
N PRO A 84 -26.47 -2.39 16.57
CA PRO A 84 -27.51 -1.95 17.51
C PRO A 84 -27.46 -0.45 17.86
N TYR A 85 -26.28 0.18 17.82
CA TYR A 85 -26.13 1.59 18.16
C TYR A 85 -26.89 2.52 17.18
N GLY A 86 -27.24 2.05 15.99
CA GLY A 86 -27.97 2.84 15.01
C GLY A 86 -29.39 3.18 15.46
N ASP A 87 -30.00 2.39 16.35
CA ASP A 87 -31.34 2.67 16.91
C ASP A 87 -31.35 3.93 17.78
N GLU A 88 -30.29 4.14 18.55
CA GLU A 88 -30.12 5.35 19.34
C GLU A 88 -29.87 6.56 18.45
N LEU A 89 -29.04 6.40 17.40
CA LEU A 89 -28.76 7.48 16.47
C LEU A 89 -30.01 7.91 15.69
N GLY A 90 -30.80 6.96 15.19
CA GLY A 90 -32.07 7.24 14.51
C GLY A 90 -33.01 8.03 15.41
N ARG A 91 -33.18 7.61 16.67
CA ARG A 91 -33.99 8.35 17.66
C ARG A 91 -33.48 9.77 17.91
N ARG A 92 -32.17 9.97 18.11
CA ARG A 92 -31.56 11.29 18.31
C ARG A 92 -31.79 12.23 17.12
N LEU A 93 -31.78 11.70 15.90
CA LEU A 93 -31.97 12.46 14.68
C LEU A 93 -33.44 12.61 14.24
N GLY A 94 -34.37 11.94 14.93
CA GLY A 94 -35.77 11.87 14.50
C GLY A 94 -35.99 11.12 13.18
N ALA A 95 -35.09 10.18 12.86
CA ALA A 95 -35.05 9.43 11.61
C ALA A 95 -35.55 7.98 11.78
N GLU A 96 -36.07 7.37 10.71
CA GLU A 96 -36.37 5.94 10.69
C GLU A 96 -35.08 5.11 10.72
N THR A 97 -34.96 4.14 11.63
CA THR A 97 -33.82 3.20 11.59
C THR A 97 -34.14 2.04 10.66
N VAL A 98 -33.26 1.82 9.68
CA VAL A 98 -33.35 0.72 8.71
C VAL A 98 -32.21 -0.25 8.96
N HIS A 99 -32.55 -1.44 9.45
CA HIS A 99 -31.58 -2.52 9.61
C HIS A 99 -31.29 -3.17 8.26
N VAL A 100 -30.00 -3.30 7.95
CA VAL A 100 -29.52 -4.04 6.79
C VAL A 100 -28.77 -5.26 7.27
N ASP A 101 -29.12 -6.42 6.73
CA ASP A 101 -28.51 -7.68 7.09
C ASP A 101 -27.00 -7.66 6.84
N ARG A 102 -26.25 -8.27 7.76
CA ARG A 102 -24.81 -8.46 7.59
C ARG A 102 -24.54 -9.43 6.46
N VAL A 103 -23.29 -9.46 5.98
CA VAL A 103 -22.82 -10.43 4.98
C VAL A 103 -21.87 -11.43 5.68
N PRO A 104 -22.37 -12.54 6.27
CA PRO A 104 -21.50 -13.52 6.89
C PRO A 104 -20.51 -14.15 5.88
N PRO A 105 -19.30 -14.54 6.31
CA PRO A 105 -18.78 -14.46 7.68
C PRO A 105 -18.10 -13.13 8.03
N LEU A 106 -18.30 -12.05 7.26
CA LEU A 106 -17.57 -10.80 7.42
C LEU A 106 -17.91 -10.08 8.74
N SER A 107 -16.87 -9.70 9.47
CA SER A 107 -16.93 -8.74 10.55
C SER A 107 -15.64 -7.92 10.58
N ASP A 108 -15.73 -6.69 11.08
CA ASP A 108 -14.56 -5.83 11.28
C ASP A 108 -13.45 -6.53 12.06
N THR A 109 -13.80 -7.29 13.12
CA THR A 109 -12.84 -7.99 13.97
C THR A 109 -12.12 -9.08 13.19
N ALA A 110 -12.84 -9.93 12.47
CA ALA A 110 -12.24 -11.00 11.68
C ALA A 110 -11.30 -10.45 10.58
N VAL A 111 -11.70 -9.35 9.93
CA VAL A 111 -10.87 -8.68 8.91
C VAL A 111 -9.61 -8.08 9.53
N ARG A 112 -9.67 -7.52 10.74
CA ARG A 112 -8.48 -6.98 11.43
C ARG A 112 -7.53 -8.07 11.92
N GLU A 113 -8.07 -9.19 12.40
CA GLU A 113 -7.27 -10.31 12.92
C GLU A 113 -6.52 -11.05 11.80
N ASP A 114 -7.16 -11.26 10.63
CA ASP A 114 -6.52 -11.87 9.48
C ASP A 114 -6.94 -11.21 8.15
N PRO A 115 -6.37 -10.05 7.80
CA PRO A 115 -6.68 -9.36 6.55
C PRO A 115 -6.39 -10.21 5.31
N ALA A 116 -5.43 -11.14 5.38
CA ALA A 116 -5.07 -11.99 4.26
C ALA A 116 -6.17 -13.02 3.96
N ALA A 117 -6.83 -13.58 4.97
CA ALA A 117 -7.98 -14.46 4.80
C ALA A 117 -9.19 -13.75 4.18
N PHE A 118 -9.33 -12.44 4.41
CA PHE A 118 -10.43 -11.62 3.89
C PHE A 118 -10.05 -10.72 2.71
N TRP A 119 -8.89 -10.93 2.08
CA TRP A 119 -8.33 -10.04 1.08
C TRP A 119 -9.26 -9.78 -0.11
N ASP A 120 -10.03 -10.79 -0.53
CA ASP A 120 -10.99 -10.68 -1.64
C ASP A 120 -12.23 -9.85 -1.30
N PHE A 121 -12.44 -9.52 -0.03
CA PHE A 121 -13.52 -8.65 0.43
C PHE A 121 -13.06 -7.20 0.64
N LEU A 122 -11.79 -6.90 0.31
CA LEU A 122 -11.23 -5.55 0.39
C LEU A 122 -11.17 -4.92 -1.00
N GLU A 123 -11.70 -3.71 -1.11
CA GLU A 123 -11.64 -2.94 -2.35
C GLU A 123 -10.20 -2.48 -2.66
N PRO A 124 -9.86 -2.18 -3.93
CA PRO A 124 -8.50 -1.84 -4.37
C PRO A 124 -7.72 -0.83 -3.49
N PRO A 125 -8.25 0.35 -3.10
CA PRO A 125 -7.48 1.31 -2.30
C PRO A 125 -7.13 0.78 -0.91
N VAL A 126 -8.01 -0.06 -0.32
CA VAL A 126 -7.76 -0.70 0.97
C VAL A 126 -6.67 -1.77 0.84
N ARG A 127 -6.73 -2.61 -0.21
CA ARG A 127 -5.68 -3.60 -0.49
C ARG A 127 -4.32 -2.93 -0.69
N ALA A 128 -4.29 -1.84 -1.45
CA ALA A 128 -3.05 -1.09 -1.66
C ALA A 128 -2.49 -0.54 -0.35
N ALA A 129 -3.34 -0.06 0.56
CA ALA A 129 -2.90 0.43 1.86
C ALA A 129 -2.36 -0.67 2.79
N LEU A 130 -2.95 -1.86 2.77
CA LEU A 130 -2.54 -2.97 3.63
C LEU A 130 -1.38 -3.80 3.06
N THR A 131 -1.06 -3.65 1.77
CA THR A 131 0.00 -4.42 1.11
C THR A 131 1.37 -4.09 1.70
N ARG A 132 2.10 -5.12 2.14
CA ARG A 132 3.50 -5.03 2.56
C ARG A 132 4.41 -4.94 1.33
N ARG A 133 4.93 -3.75 1.07
CA ARG A 133 5.86 -3.46 -0.05
C ARG A 133 7.30 -3.74 0.37
N VAL A 134 7.95 -4.67 -0.32
CA VAL A 134 9.33 -5.09 -0.10
C VAL A 134 10.17 -4.67 -1.30
N VAL A 135 11.16 -3.83 -1.08
CA VAL A 135 12.04 -3.31 -2.12
C VAL A 135 13.30 -4.14 -2.15
N VAL A 136 13.67 -4.63 -3.33
CA VAL A 136 14.96 -5.29 -3.55
C VAL A 136 15.90 -4.32 -4.23
N LEU A 137 17.03 -4.05 -3.58
CA LEU A 137 18.06 -3.14 -4.03
C LEU A 137 19.37 -3.87 -4.29
N GLY A 138 20.21 -3.26 -5.12
CA GLY A 138 21.52 -3.77 -5.46
C GLY A 138 22.30 -2.78 -6.29
N ALA A 139 23.62 -2.94 -6.31
CA ALA A 139 24.39 -2.35 -7.39
C ALA A 139 24.05 -3.03 -8.72
N GLU A 140 24.49 -2.47 -9.84
CA GLU A 140 24.32 -3.12 -11.13
C GLU A 140 24.90 -4.55 -11.09
N SER A 141 24.10 -5.49 -11.61
CA SER A 141 24.45 -6.91 -11.70
C SER A 141 24.81 -7.60 -10.38
N THR A 142 24.18 -7.20 -9.27
CA THR A 142 24.27 -7.93 -7.98
C THR A 142 23.10 -8.89 -7.73
N GLY A 143 22.23 -9.10 -8.72
CA GLY A 143 21.14 -10.09 -8.66
C GLY A 143 19.85 -9.59 -8.01
N ALA A 144 19.65 -8.28 -7.86
CA ALA A 144 18.41 -7.69 -7.29
C ALA A 144 17.15 -8.12 -8.07
N THR A 145 17.14 -7.95 -9.40
CA THR A 145 16.06 -8.39 -10.28
C THR A 145 15.76 -9.89 -10.14
N THR A 146 16.78 -10.73 -10.21
CA THR A 146 16.65 -12.19 -10.08
C THR A 146 16.04 -12.56 -8.72
N LEU A 147 16.48 -11.90 -7.65
CA LEU A 147 15.96 -12.16 -6.31
C LEU A 147 14.51 -11.69 -6.14
N ALA A 148 14.16 -10.52 -6.65
CA ALA A 148 12.79 -9.99 -6.58
C ALA A 148 11.79 -10.89 -7.32
N LEU A 149 12.16 -11.42 -8.49
CA LEU A 149 11.37 -12.41 -9.23
C LEU A 149 11.24 -13.72 -8.43
N ALA A 150 12.35 -14.25 -7.90
CA ALA A 150 12.35 -15.48 -7.10
C ALA A 150 11.49 -15.36 -5.83
N LEU A 151 11.48 -14.19 -5.18
CA LEU A 151 10.59 -13.89 -4.06
C LEU A 151 9.12 -13.90 -4.49
N ALA A 152 8.77 -13.19 -5.56
CA ALA A 152 7.40 -13.18 -6.06
C ALA A 152 6.91 -14.61 -6.36
N ASP A 153 7.75 -15.44 -7.00
CA ASP A 153 7.42 -16.84 -7.28
C ASP A 153 7.34 -17.71 -6.03
N HIS A 154 8.20 -17.47 -5.03
CA HIS A 154 8.11 -18.14 -3.72
C HIS A 154 6.74 -17.91 -3.08
N TYR A 155 6.28 -16.66 -3.01
CA TYR A 155 5.00 -16.34 -2.38
C TYR A 155 3.80 -16.76 -3.23
N ARG A 156 3.88 -16.71 -4.56
CA ARG A 156 2.84 -17.26 -5.45
C ARG A 156 2.54 -18.73 -5.18
N ARG A 157 3.59 -19.52 -4.90
CA ARG A 157 3.45 -20.96 -4.60
C ARG A 157 2.66 -21.27 -3.33
N ARG A 158 2.42 -20.29 -2.45
CA ARG A 158 1.52 -20.47 -1.29
C ARG A 158 0.06 -20.66 -1.68
N GLY A 159 -0.33 -20.28 -2.91
CA GLY A 159 -1.70 -20.43 -3.41
C GLY A 159 -2.69 -19.44 -2.78
N GLY A 160 -3.98 -19.62 -3.09
CA GLY A 160 -5.03 -18.71 -2.64
C GLY A 160 -4.76 -17.26 -3.06
N VAL A 161 -4.95 -16.31 -2.14
CA VAL A 161 -4.71 -14.89 -2.39
C VAL A 161 -3.26 -14.58 -2.76
N TRP A 162 -2.30 -15.40 -2.29
CA TRP A 162 -0.87 -15.23 -2.55
C TRP A 162 -0.47 -15.55 -3.99
N ALA A 163 -1.28 -16.31 -4.73
CA ALA A 163 -1.07 -16.56 -6.16
C ALA A 163 -1.07 -15.25 -6.98
N ARG A 164 -1.67 -14.18 -6.45
CA ARG A 164 -1.66 -12.83 -7.05
C ARG A 164 -0.47 -11.95 -6.64
N THR A 165 0.52 -12.50 -5.93
CA THR A 165 1.73 -11.74 -5.56
C THR A 165 2.38 -11.14 -6.80
N ARG A 166 2.58 -9.82 -6.79
CA ARG A 166 3.11 -9.10 -7.95
C ARG A 166 4.58 -8.74 -7.77
N TYR A 167 5.19 -8.44 -8.91
CA TYR A 167 6.55 -7.92 -9.04
C TYR A 167 6.49 -6.64 -9.86
N VAL A 168 7.15 -5.58 -9.40
CA VAL A 168 7.29 -4.32 -10.14
C VAL A 168 8.73 -4.20 -10.64
N PRO A 169 8.95 -4.12 -11.96
CA PRO A 169 10.30 -3.98 -12.51
C PRO A 169 10.88 -2.58 -12.28
N ASP A 170 12.21 -2.46 -12.41
CA ASP A 170 12.92 -1.17 -12.42
C ASP A 170 12.49 -0.33 -13.62
N HIS A 171 11.60 0.64 -13.39
CA HIS A 171 11.07 1.49 -14.45
C HIS A 171 12.17 2.30 -15.16
N ALA A 172 13.27 2.64 -14.48
CA ALA A 172 14.37 3.39 -15.09
C ALA A 172 15.00 2.62 -16.27
N ARG A 173 14.93 1.29 -16.28
CA ARG A 173 15.38 0.46 -17.41
C ARG A 173 14.47 0.62 -18.61
N ALA A 174 13.15 0.57 -18.40
CA ALA A 174 12.17 0.78 -19.45
C ALA A 174 12.24 2.21 -20.01
N TYR A 175 12.37 3.21 -19.12
CA TYR A 175 12.53 4.61 -19.49
C TYR A 175 13.74 4.83 -20.41
N ARG A 176 14.90 4.27 -20.05
CA ARG A 176 16.14 4.36 -20.87
C ARG A 176 16.03 3.67 -22.23
N ALA A 177 15.20 2.64 -22.35
CA ALA A 177 15.00 1.95 -23.63
C ALA A 177 14.18 2.81 -24.62
N LEU A 178 13.30 3.67 -24.10
CA LEU A 178 12.49 4.60 -24.89
C LEU A 178 13.22 5.92 -25.16
N GLU A 179 13.99 6.40 -24.18
CA GLU A 179 14.77 7.64 -24.24
C GLU A 179 16.28 7.31 -24.21
N PRO A 180 16.90 6.98 -25.36
CA PRO A 180 18.30 6.56 -25.43
C PRO A 180 19.31 7.70 -25.17
N ALA A 181 18.83 8.94 -25.02
CA ALA A 181 19.65 10.07 -24.63
C ALA A 181 20.18 9.92 -23.19
N GLU A 182 21.21 10.71 -22.85
CA GLU A 182 21.70 10.74 -21.48
C GLU A 182 20.63 11.29 -20.52
N LEU A 183 20.40 10.59 -19.41
CA LEU A 183 19.47 11.04 -18.37
C LEU A 183 19.92 12.38 -17.79
N ARG A 184 18.98 13.31 -17.68
CA ARG A 184 19.13 14.64 -17.07
C ARG A 184 18.45 14.64 -15.71
N SER A 185 18.77 15.62 -14.87
CA SER A 185 18.15 15.75 -13.54
C SER A 185 16.62 15.81 -13.56
N ALA A 186 16.02 16.38 -14.61
CA ALA A 186 14.57 16.50 -14.77
C ALA A 186 13.88 15.15 -15.01
N ASP A 187 14.60 14.13 -15.46
CA ASP A 187 14.03 12.83 -15.79
C ASP A 187 13.83 11.97 -14.52
N PHE A 188 14.59 12.22 -13.45
CA PHE A 188 14.55 11.41 -12.22
C PHE A 188 13.26 11.56 -11.40
N PRO A 189 12.68 12.77 -11.21
CA PRO A 189 11.38 12.90 -10.58
C PRO A 189 10.29 12.15 -11.37
N VAL A 190 10.34 12.17 -12.70
CA VAL A 190 9.39 11.42 -13.56
C VAL A 190 9.55 9.91 -13.35
N ILE A 191 10.78 9.41 -13.37
CA ILE A 191 11.07 8.00 -13.13
C ILE A 191 10.60 7.57 -11.73
N ALA A 192 10.89 8.38 -10.70
CA ALA A 192 10.52 8.08 -9.32
C ALA A 192 9.00 8.10 -9.10
N GLN A 193 8.32 9.08 -9.68
CA GLN A 193 6.87 9.19 -9.63
C GLN A 193 6.21 7.99 -10.31
N HIS A 194 6.65 7.64 -11.52
CA HIS A 194 6.07 6.52 -12.25
C HIS A 194 6.38 5.17 -11.60
N GLN A 195 7.57 5.02 -11.00
CA GLN A 195 7.86 3.84 -10.17
C GLN A 195 6.86 3.71 -9.03
N ALA A 196 6.58 4.80 -8.29
CA ALA A 196 5.60 4.78 -7.20
C ALA A 196 4.16 4.49 -7.68
N GLU A 197 3.78 4.99 -8.86
CA GLU A 197 2.47 4.70 -9.47
C GLU A 197 2.32 3.21 -9.80
N LEU A 198 3.33 2.61 -10.43
CA LEU A 198 3.35 1.17 -10.74
C LEU A 198 3.31 0.31 -9.46
N GLU A 199 3.97 0.75 -8.39
CA GLU A 199 3.89 0.11 -7.08
C GLU A 199 2.47 0.16 -6.50
N GLU A 200 1.79 1.31 -6.61
CA GLU A 200 0.43 1.49 -6.12
C GLU A 200 -0.57 0.66 -6.91
N GLU A 201 -0.49 0.67 -8.24
CA GLU A 201 -1.32 -0.17 -9.13
C GLU A 201 -1.14 -1.66 -8.82
N ALA A 202 0.11 -2.11 -8.66
CA ALA A 202 0.38 -3.50 -8.34
C ALA A 202 -0.14 -3.89 -6.95
N ALA A 203 -0.12 -2.98 -5.98
CA ALA A 203 -0.65 -3.21 -4.64
C ALA A 203 -2.19 -3.24 -4.61
N ARG A 204 -2.86 -2.44 -5.45
CA ARG A 204 -4.33 -2.45 -5.61
C ARG A 204 -4.86 -3.81 -6.07
N ASP A 205 -4.13 -4.49 -6.97
CA ASP A 205 -4.57 -5.74 -7.59
C ASP A 205 -3.85 -6.99 -7.06
N GLY A 206 -2.89 -6.80 -6.16
CA GLY A 206 -1.96 -7.83 -5.72
C GLY A 206 -2.46 -8.69 -4.57
N SER A 207 -1.51 -9.39 -3.97
CA SER A 207 -1.66 -10.13 -2.71
C SER A 207 -1.23 -9.24 -1.52
N PRO A 208 -1.26 -9.75 -0.27
CA PRO A 208 -0.76 -9.01 0.90
C PRO A 208 0.72 -8.58 0.83
N VAL A 209 1.49 -9.07 -0.13
CA VAL A 209 2.90 -8.68 -0.33
C VAL A 209 3.18 -8.28 -1.78
N LEU A 210 4.01 -7.25 -1.95
CA LEU A 210 4.49 -6.77 -3.24
C LEU A 210 6.02 -6.70 -3.25
N PHE A 211 6.65 -7.15 -4.33
CA PHE A 211 8.09 -7.05 -4.53
C PHE A 211 8.45 -6.02 -5.59
N CYS A 212 9.26 -5.03 -5.23
CA CYS A 212 9.67 -3.94 -6.12
C CYS A 212 11.17 -4.03 -6.40
N ASP A 213 11.56 -4.12 -7.67
CA ASP A 213 12.96 -4.05 -8.11
C ASP A 213 13.34 -2.59 -8.30
N THR A 214 13.84 -1.97 -7.23
CA THR A 214 13.96 -0.51 -7.03
C THR A 214 12.73 0.18 -6.46
N ASP A 215 12.92 1.43 -6.04
CA ASP A 215 11.90 2.36 -5.58
C ASP A 215 12.34 3.82 -5.83
N ALA A 216 11.47 4.78 -5.49
CA ALA A 216 11.78 6.20 -5.59
C ALA A 216 13.01 6.61 -4.74
N PHE A 217 13.26 5.95 -3.60
CA PHE A 217 14.45 6.20 -2.79
C PHE A 217 15.73 5.83 -3.55
N ALA A 218 15.78 4.66 -4.18
CA ALA A 218 16.94 4.26 -4.99
C ALA A 218 17.17 5.17 -6.20
N ALA A 219 16.12 5.79 -6.75
CA ALA A 219 16.25 6.80 -7.79
C ALA A 219 17.04 8.04 -7.32
N THR A 220 16.93 8.43 -6.05
CA THR A 220 17.73 9.54 -5.48
C THR A 220 19.23 9.24 -5.50
N ILE A 221 19.60 7.99 -5.18
CA ILE A 221 20.99 7.54 -5.14
C ILE A 221 21.53 7.34 -6.56
N ARG A 222 20.70 6.88 -7.49
CA ARG A 222 21.03 6.79 -8.91
C ARG A 222 21.28 8.17 -9.51
N HIS A 223 20.49 9.19 -9.13
CA HIS A 223 20.70 10.57 -9.55
C HIS A 223 22.06 11.09 -9.08
N GLU A 224 22.37 10.91 -7.79
CA GLU A 224 23.67 11.26 -7.22
C GLU A 224 24.82 10.58 -7.97
N ARG A 225 24.70 9.27 -8.24
CA ARG A 225 25.72 8.51 -8.96
C ARG A 225 25.96 9.06 -10.37
N TYR A 226 24.90 9.35 -11.12
CA TYR A 226 25.04 9.70 -12.53
C TYR A 226 25.37 11.18 -12.75
N LEU A 227 24.89 12.07 -11.87
CA LEU A 227 24.95 13.53 -12.08
C LEU A 227 25.75 14.27 -11.00
N GLY A 228 26.29 13.56 -10.00
CA GLY A 228 27.11 14.14 -8.92
C GLY A 228 26.38 15.12 -8.01
N THR A 229 25.05 15.19 -8.10
CA THR A 229 24.19 16.14 -7.39
C THR A 229 22.97 15.44 -6.81
N THR A 230 22.26 16.07 -5.87
CA THR A 230 20.99 15.57 -5.34
C THR A 230 19.81 16.25 -6.04
N SER A 231 18.68 15.55 -6.14
CA SER A 231 17.43 16.09 -6.69
C SER A 231 16.39 16.22 -5.58
N ARG A 232 16.06 17.46 -5.20
CA ARG A 232 15.05 17.76 -4.17
C ARG A 232 13.69 17.15 -4.54
N ALA A 233 13.24 17.34 -5.78
CA ALA A 233 11.96 16.83 -6.26
C ALA A 233 11.89 15.28 -6.19
N THR A 234 12.99 14.59 -6.53
CA THR A 234 13.06 13.12 -6.39
C THR A 234 13.01 12.71 -4.92
N GLY A 235 13.67 13.48 -4.03
CA GLY A 235 13.64 13.26 -2.59
C GLY A 235 12.26 13.46 -1.96
N GLU A 236 11.51 14.47 -2.41
CA GLU A 236 10.12 14.70 -1.98
C GLU A 236 9.22 13.51 -2.35
N ILE A 237 9.35 12.96 -3.56
CA ILE A 237 8.62 11.75 -3.97
C ILE A 237 9.03 10.53 -3.12
N ALA A 238 10.34 10.34 -2.91
CA ALA A 238 10.85 9.23 -2.10
C ALA A 238 10.41 9.30 -0.61
N ALA A 239 10.12 10.50 -0.11
CA ALA A 239 9.62 10.70 1.26
C ALA A 239 8.15 10.31 1.43
N LEU A 240 7.37 10.28 0.34
CA LEU A 240 5.96 9.83 0.33
C LEU A 240 5.83 8.31 0.21
N GLY A 241 6.96 7.59 0.07
CA GLY A 241 6.98 6.14 -0.12
C GLY A 241 6.36 5.36 1.06
N ARG A 242 5.65 4.27 0.73
CA ARG A 242 4.95 3.39 1.68
C ARG A 242 5.64 2.02 1.81
N GLN A 243 6.93 1.97 1.54
CA GLN A 243 7.70 0.72 1.57
C GLN A 243 8.09 0.35 3.00
N HIS A 244 8.20 -0.96 3.26
CA HIS A 244 8.25 -1.51 4.62
C HIS A 244 9.57 -2.22 4.93
N LEU A 245 10.24 -2.74 3.90
CA LEU A 245 11.47 -3.51 4.04
C LEU A 245 12.32 -3.33 2.78
N TRP A 246 13.61 -3.04 2.99
CA TRP A 246 14.60 -2.97 1.94
C TRP A 246 15.57 -4.16 2.04
N LEU A 247 15.61 -4.96 0.98
CA LEU A 247 16.50 -6.10 0.83
C LEU A 247 17.67 -5.69 -0.04
N LEU A 248 18.85 -5.51 0.54
CA LEU A 248 20.03 -5.07 -0.20
C LEU A 248 20.92 -6.25 -0.57
N THR A 249 21.03 -6.53 -1.87
CA THR A 249 21.99 -7.52 -2.40
C THR A 249 23.42 -6.96 -2.36
N ASP A 250 24.33 -7.71 -1.73
CA ASP A 250 25.74 -7.37 -1.66
C ASP A 250 26.46 -7.71 -2.97
N HIS A 251 27.45 -6.88 -3.33
CA HIS A 251 28.31 -7.07 -4.50
C HIS A 251 29.43 -8.10 -4.26
N ARG A 252 29.82 -8.34 -3.00
CA ARG A 252 30.88 -9.27 -2.64
C ARG A 252 30.50 -10.70 -3.03
N GLY A 253 31.42 -11.39 -3.71
CA GLY A 253 31.21 -12.76 -4.17
C GLY A 253 30.33 -12.90 -5.42
N VAL A 254 29.92 -11.79 -6.05
CA VAL A 254 29.19 -11.80 -7.33
C VAL A 254 30.17 -11.45 -8.47
N PRO A 255 30.37 -12.35 -9.45
CA PRO A 255 31.19 -12.04 -10.62
C PRO A 255 30.73 -10.74 -11.26
N ALA A 256 31.66 -9.89 -11.69
CA ALA A 256 31.30 -8.71 -12.47
C ALA A 256 30.67 -9.17 -13.79
N ALA A 257 29.47 -8.67 -14.10
CA ALA A 257 28.93 -8.79 -15.44
C ALA A 257 29.65 -7.79 -16.36
N ASP A 258 29.69 -8.08 -17.65
CA ASP A 258 30.33 -7.22 -18.65
C ASP A 258 29.40 -6.04 -19.00
N ASP A 259 29.14 -5.18 -18.00
CA ASP A 259 28.12 -4.11 -18.05
C ASP A 259 28.59 -2.83 -18.76
N GLY A 260 29.65 -2.92 -19.57
CA GLY A 260 30.22 -1.79 -20.29
C GLY A 260 30.81 -0.68 -19.37
N PRO A 261 31.18 0.48 -19.93
CA PRO A 261 32.03 1.47 -19.25
C PRO A 261 31.37 2.22 -18.07
N ARG A 262 30.06 2.08 -17.85
CA ARG A 262 29.34 2.73 -16.73
C ARG A 262 29.03 1.79 -15.56
N GLY A 263 29.10 0.46 -15.78
CA GLY A 263 28.90 -0.59 -14.79
C GLY A 263 30.20 -1.17 -14.23
N GLY A 264 31.30 -0.42 -14.32
CA GLY A 264 32.63 -0.89 -13.91
C GLY A 264 32.63 -1.46 -12.49
N GLU A 265 33.36 -2.56 -12.30
CA GLU A 265 33.48 -3.32 -11.05
C GLU A 265 33.78 -2.43 -9.82
N HIS A 266 34.48 -1.31 -10.03
CA HIS A 266 34.83 -0.32 -9.00
C HIS A 266 33.65 0.52 -8.46
N LEU A 267 32.52 0.58 -9.16
CA LEU A 267 31.34 1.37 -8.74
C LEU A 267 30.36 0.56 -7.89
N ARG A 268 30.40 -0.78 -7.95
CA ARG A 268 29.52 -1.64 -7.13
C ARG A 268 29.78 -1.44 -5.62
N PRO A 269 31.04 -1.40 -5.14
CA PRO A 269 31.32 -1.09 -3.74
C PRO A 269 30.79 0.28 -3.31
N TRP A 270 30.98 1.31 -4.14
CA TRP A 270 30.47 2.66 -3.85
C TRP A 270 28.94 2.67 -3.74
N MET A 271 28.24 2.06 -4.71
CA MET A 271 26.78 2.03 -4.73
C MET A 271 26.23 1.26 -3.52
N THR A 272 26.78 0.09 -3.20
CA THR A 272 26.40 -0.68 -2.00
C THR A 272 26.62 0.14 -0.73
N ALA A 273 27.80 0.77 -0.57
CA ALA A 273 28.11 1.57 0.60
C ALA A 273 27.19 2.80 0.72
N ARG A 274 26.88 3.45 -0.41
CA ARG A 274 26.00 4.63 -0.44
C ARG A 274 24.56 4.27 -0.08
N LEU A 275 24.03 3.18 -0.63
CA LEU A 275 22.71 2.64 -0.28
C LEU A 275 22.64 2.30 1.21
N LEU A 276 23.62 1.56 1.75
CA LEU A 276 23.68 1.24 3.18
C LEU A 276 23.67 2.48 4.07
N ALA A 277 24.53 3.46 3.75
CA ALA A 277 24.63 4.69 4.52
C ALA A 277 23.30 5.45 4.56
N GLN A 278 22.60 5.53 3.42
CA GLN A 278 21.33 6.27 3.32
C GLN A 278 20.15 5.49 3.93
N LEU A 279 20.10 4.17 3.79
CA LEU A 279 19.13 3.32 4.47
C LEU A 279 19.26 3.44 5.99
N ALA A 280 20.49 3.38 6.51
CA ALA A 280 20.78 3.56 7.94
C ALA A 280 20.43 4.97 8.42
N HIS A 281 20.82 6.01 7.68
CA HIS A 281 20.53 7.40 8.03
C HIS A 281 19.03 7.69 8.14
N THR A 282 18.21 7.02 7.32
CA THR A 282 16.77 7.25 7.26
C THR A 282 15.95 6.27 8.10
N GLY A 283 16.61 5.37 8.85
CA GLY A 283 15.94 4.40 9.71
C GLY A 283 15.13 3.35 8.95
N ARG A 284 15.37 3.18 7.64
CA ARG A 284 14.65 2.21 6.81
C ARG A 284 15.02 0.79 7.21
N ARG A 285 14.02 -0.03 7.58
CA ARG A 285 14.22 -1.43 7.93
C ARG A 285 14.90 -2.17 6.77
N THR A 286 16.10 -2.68 7.02
CA THR A 286 16.97 -3.21 5.97
C THR A 286 17.50 -4.58 6.35
N ALA A 287 17.54 -5.51 5.39
CA ALA A 287 18.30 -6.75 5.48
C ALA A 287 19.35 -6.80 4.37
N VAL A 288 20.61 -7.07 4.73
CA VAL A 288 21.71 -7.20 3.78
C VAL A 288 21.87 -8.67 3.41
N LEU A 289 21.91 -8.95 2.11
CA LEU A 289 21.90 -10.30 1.56
C LEU A 289 23.26 -10.60 0.93
N THR A 290 23.95 -11.59 1.49
CA THR A 290 25.29 -12.03 1.06
C THR A 290 25.27 -13.51 0.67
N GLY A 291 26.34 -13.99 0.05
CA GLY A 291 26.45 -15.40 -0.35
C GLY A 291 25.78 -15.72 -1.69
N PRO A 292 25.62 -17.01 -2.04
CA PRO A 292 24.95 -17.48 -3.26
C PRO A 292 23.45 -17.18 -3.27
N HIS A 293 22.82 -17.32 -4.44
CA HIS A 293 21.41 -16.98 -4.66
C HIS A 293 20.45 -17.64 -3.66
N GLU A 294 20.60 -18.94 -3.41
CA GLU A 294 19.72 -19.69 -2.50
C GLU A 294 19.80 -19.19 -1.05
N GLU A 295 21.00 -18.84 -0.56
CA GLU A 295 21.17 -18.28 0.80
C GLU A 295 20.58 -16.87 0.90
N ARG A 296 20.73 -16.06 -0.15
CA ARG A 296 20.09 -14.73 -0.23
C ARG A 296 18.58 -14.85 -0.20
N LEU A 297 18.03 -15.78 -0.99
CA LEU A 297 16.59 -16.03 -1.05
C LEU A 297 16.04 -16.53 0.29
N ALA A 298 16.72 -17.48 0.94
CA ALA A 298 16.32 -17.98 2.26
C ALA A 298 16.29 -16.85 3.30
N THR A 299 17.34 -16.02 3.33
CA THR A 299 17.43 -14.86 4.23
C THR A 299 16.34 -13.83 3.94
N ALA A 300 16.09 -13.55 2.66
CA ALA A 300 15.05 -12.63 2.23
C ALA A 300 13.65 -13.12 2.62
N VAL A 301 13.33 -14.40 2.39
CA VAL A 301 12.06 -15.02 2.79
C VAL A 301 11.87 -14.91 4.30
N ALA A 302 12.89 -15.22 5.10
CA ALA A 302 12.79 -15.09 6.55
C ALA A 302 12.49 -13.64 7.00
N ALA A 303 13.13 -12.64 6.38
CA ALA A 303 12.88 -11.24 6.68
C ALA A 303 11.48 -10.78 6.28
N VAL A 304 10.97 -11.25 5.14
CA VAL A 304 9.62 -10.94 4.66
C VAL A 304 8.56 -11.64 5.50
N ASP A 305 8.77 -12.89 5.90
CA ASP A 305 7.87 -13.61 6.81
C ASP A 305 7.80 -12.95 8.19
N ALA A 306 8.92 -12.45 8.71
CA ALA A 306 8.92 -11.65 9.93
C ALA A 306 8.09 -10.36 9.78
N LEU A 307 8.22 -9.65 8.65
CA LEU A 307 7.41 -8.47 8.35
C LEU A 307 5.92 -8.79 8.24
N LEU A 308 5.56 -9.93 7.63
CA LEU A 308 4.17 -10.36 7.49
C LEU A 308 3.56 -10.79 8.84
N ALA A 309 4.36 -11.42 9.71
CA ALA A 309 3.93 -11.85 11.04
C ALA A 309 3.61 -10.69 11.99
N GLU A 310 4.15 -9.50 11.76
CA GLU A 310 3.81 -8.30 12.52
C GLU A 310 2.34 -7.87 12.30
N GLY A 311 1.71 -8.31 11.19
CA GLY A 311 0.35 -7.92 10.79
C GLY A 311 0.24 -6.42 10.48
N PRO A 312 -0.73 -5.94 9.69
CA PRO A 312 -0.97 -4.50 9.62
C PRO A 312 -1.48 -4.03 10.99
N HIS A 313 -0.94 -2.93 11.52
CA HIS A 313 -1.35 -2.37 12.82
C HIS A 313 -2.80 -1.82 12.72
N LEU A 314 -3.79 -2.72 12.77
CA LEU A 314 -5.21 -2.41 12.66
C LEU A 314 -5.96 -2.66 13.98
N THR A 315 -5.34 -3.36 14.93
CA THR A 315 -5.90 -3.58 16.26
C THR A 315 -5.51 -2.44 17.17
N GLU A 316 -6.49 -1.86 17.87
CA GLU A 316 -6.22 -0.95 19.00
C GLU A 316 -5.38 -1.72 20.04
N GLU A 317 -4.29 -1.14 20.54
CA GLU A 317 -3.62 -1.71 21.72
C GLU A 317 -4.65 -1.80 22.86
N PRO A 318 -4.74 -2.93 23.57
CA PRO A 318 -5.61 -3.00 24.74
C PRO A 318 -5.16 -1.93 25.74
N ARG A 319 -6.04 -0.96 26.02
CA ARG A 319 -5.85 0.00 27.11
C ARG A 319 -5.79 -0.70 28.45
#